data_AF-A0A3M2DKL3-F1
#
_entry.id   AF-A0A3M2DKL3-F1
#
_cell.length_a   1.000
_cell.length_b   1.000
_cell.length_c   1.000
_cell.angle_alpha   90.00
_cell.angle_beta   90.00
_cell.angle_gamma   90.00
#
_symmetry.space_group_name_H-M   'P 1'
#
loop_
_entity.id
_entity.type
_entity.pdbx_description
1 polymer ?
#
loop_
_entity_poly.entity_id
_entity_poly.type
_entity_poly.pdbx_seq_one_letter_code
_entity_poly.pdbx_strand_id
1 'polypeptide(L)'
;MSQKFQATVHQRDDVTFVKLAGVIDEDNELSDLVDKIGKGTCVIDLGEVERINSCGVRDWVNWLGKIESAGAEVVLVECSPAIVAQINLVNNFTGKGVVKSFYVPYFCPECDEEKVLLCETADMGPPPHEPPTCRCDECDLVMDFDDMPDSYFAFLANQKKIADAGKVDQVISEFNPGDGEKSKIRSRVGSTSLSGASLSSSLPSVPSLPSISRSSAGLGTGAGSRPGSAFTGTGSRPGFGTSPGSNPGTLPGSPPDARAAAVAPRSGAVVYVLVGVLVLAIVVLGVLLFAK
;
A
#
# COMPACT_ATOMS: atom_id res chain seq x y z
N MET A 1 -1.43 22.03 22.57
CA MET A 1 -0.79 21.05 21.68
C MET A 1 -1.58 21.04 20.39
N SER A 2 -0.95 20.96 19.22
CA SER A 2 -1.71 20.81 17.97
C SER A 2 -2.44 19.47 18.01
N GLN A 3 -3.75 19.44 17.77
CA GLN A 3 -4.44 18.18 17.58
C GLN A 3 -3.90 17.53 16.29
N LYS A 4 -3.59 16.24 16.39
CA LYS A 4 -2.98 15.43 15.33
C LYS A 4 -4.01 14.89 14.34
N PHE A 5 -5.25 14.79 14.80
CA PHE A 5 -6.44 14.51 14.02
C PHE A 5 -7.31 15.77 14.01
N GLN A 6 -7.96 16.06 12.88
CA GLN A 6 -8.93 17.14 12.76
C GLN A 6 -10.14 16.65 11.96
N ALA A 7 -11.34 17.02 12.41
CA ALA A 7 -12.59 16.72 11.72
C ALA A 7 -13.46 17.97 11.61
N THR A 8 -13.99 18.21 10.41
CA THR A 8 -15.02 19.23 10.17
C THR A 8 -16.26 18.57 9.61
N VAL A 9 -17.44 19.04 10.03
CA VAL A 9 -18.73 18.50 9.62
C VAL A 9 -19.64 19.65 9.21
N HIS A 10 -20.16 19.57 7.99
CA HIS A 10 -21.14 20.49 7.43
C HIS A 10 -22.40 19.70 7.03
N GLN A 11 -23.57 20.24 7.34
CA GLN A 11 -24.86 19.63 6.99
C GLN A 11 -25.67 20.58 6.12
N ARG A 12 -26.27 20.07 5.06
CA ARG A 12 -27.34 20.74 4.30
C ARG A 12 -28.35 19.71 3.81
N ASP A 13 -29.62 20.02 4.02
CA ASP A 13 -30.76 19.18 3.65
C ASP A 13 -30.58 17.73 4.13
N ASP A 14 -30.46 16.77 3.22
CA ASP A 14 -30.22 15.35 3.49
C ASP A 14 -28.78 14.90 3.13
N VAL A 15 -27.84 15.84 3.12
CA VAL A 15 -26.42 15.56 2.90
C VAL A 15 -25.54 16.09 4.04
N THR A 16 -24.68 15.22 4.55
CA THR A 16 -23.60 15.57 5.49
C THR A 16 -22.26 15.47 4.76
N PHE A 17 -21.47 16.54 4.78
CA PHE A 17 -20.09 16.56 4.32
C PHE A 17 -19.16 16.52 5.54
N VAL A 18 -18.26 15.54 5.58
CA VAL A 18 -17.30 15.30 6.66
C VAL A 18 -15.91 15.35 6.05
N LYS A 19 -15.05 16.26 6.50
CA LYS A 19 -13.64 16.27 6.10
C LYS A 19 -12.75 15.87 7.27
N LEU A 20 -11.91 14.87 7.05
CA LEU A 20 -10.97 14.33 8.03
C LEU A 20 -9.53 14.64 7.59
N ALA A 21 -8.71 15.07 8.55
CA ALA A 21 -7.34 15.49 8.30
C ALA A 21 -6.37 15.01 9.39
N GLY A 22 -5.09 14.83 9.02
CA GLY A 22 -4.02 14.38 9.88
C GLY A 22 -3.99 12.87 10.07
N VAL A 23 -3.76 12.40 11.30
CA VAL A 23 -3.51 10.98 11.60
C VAL A 23 -4.68 10.35 12.35
N ILE A 24 -5.20 9.25 11.82
CA ILE A 24 -6.24 8.43 12.46
C ILE A 24 -5.55 7.33 13.29
N ASP A 25 -5.36 7.57 14.58
CA ASP A 25 -4.80 6.60 15.53
C ASP A 25 -5.65 6.49 16.79
N GLU A 26 -5.08 6.19 17.96
CA GLU A 26 -5.84 6.00 19.21
C GLU A 26 -6.63 7.25 19.65
N ASP A 27 -6.19 8.46 19.25
CA ASP A 27 -6.78 9.75 19.65
C ASP A 27 -7.69 10.34 18.54
N ASN A 28 -8.35 9.49 17.74
CA ASN A 28 -9.08 9.89 16.52
C ASN A 28 -10.45 10.57 16.73
N GLU A 29 -11.02 10.58 17.94
CA GLU A 29 -12.31 11.24 18.27
C GLU A 29 -13.52 10.89 17.33
N LEU A 30 -13.44 9.87 16.47
CA LEU A 30 -14.48 9.58 15.45
C LEU A 30 -15.85 9.24 16.08
N SER A 31 -15.84 8.65 17.29
CA SER A 31 -17.05 8.41 18.08
C SER A 31 -17.92 9.66 18.25
N ASP A 32 -17.30 10.82 18.32
CA ASP A 32 -17.94 12.09 18.67
C ASP A 32 -18.51 12.79 17.43
N LEU A 33 -18.38 12.15 16.27
CA LEU A 33 -19.00 12.53 14.99
C LEU A 33 -20.28 11.74 14.70
N VAL A 34 -20.57 10.64 15.42
CA VAL A 34 -21.72 9.76 15.14
C VAL A 34 -23.04 10.53 15.16
N ASP A 35 -23.30 11.27 16.23
CA ASP A 35 -24.54 12.07 16.38
C ASP A 35 -24.55 13.33 15.49
N LYS A 36 -23.42 13.65 14.83
CA LYS A 36 -23.28 14.75 13.87
C LYS A 36 -23.53 14.29 12.42
N ILE A 37 -23.80 13.01 12.18
CA ILE A 37 -24.06 12.47 10.84
C ILE A 37 -25.53 12.08 10.74
N GLY A 38 -26.24 12.76 9.83
CA GLY A 38 -27.66 12.55 9.61
C GLY A 38 -27.97 11.31 8.78
N LYS A 39 -29.27 11.10 8.53
CA LYS A 39 -29.75 10.19 7.49
C LYS A 39 -29.59 10.83 6.12
N GLY A 40 -29.41 10.01 5.09
CA GLY A 40 -29.17 10.47 3.72
C GLY A 40 -27.68 10.35 3.35
N THR A 41 -27.23 11.13 2.38
CA THR A 41 -25.87 10.99 1.83
C THR A 41 -24.82 11.51 2.82
N CYS A 42 -23.78 10.74 3.09
CA CYS A 42 -22.62 11.16 3.88
C CYS A 42 -21.38 11.15 2.99
N VAL A 43 -20.94 12.34 2.58
CA VAL A 43 -19.71 12.53 1.79
C VAL A 43 -18.55 12.66 2.76
N ILE A 44 -17.58 11.75 2.71
CA ILE A 44 -16.41 11.75 3.59
C ILE A 44 -15.16 12.05 2.75
N ASP A 45 -14.63 13.26 2.91
CA ASP A 45 -13.36 13.71 2.36
C ASP A 45 -12.21 13.18 3.23
N LEU A 46 -11.34 12.42 2.57
CA LEU A 46 -10.19 11.74 3.15
C LEU A 46 -8.86 12.21 2.54
N GLY A 47 -8.87 13.35 1.83
CA GLY A 47 -7.70 13.90 1.15
C GLY A 47 -6.58 14.28 2.11
N GLU A 48 -6.90 14.82 3.28
CA GLU A 48 -5.90 15.28 4.25
C GLU A 48 -5.56 14.21 5.30
N VAL A 49 -6.01 12.96 5.14
CA VAL A 49 -5.58 11.85 6.01
C VAL A 49 -4.18 11.39 5.61
N GLU A 50 -3.19 11.76 6.42
CA GLU A 50 -1.77 11.43 6.23
C GLU A 50 -1.48 9.96 6.52
N ARG A 51 -2.09 9.41 7.57
CA ARG A 51 -1.77 8.07 8.08
C ARG A 51 -2.90 7.51 8.93
N ILE A 52 -3.03 6.19 8.96
CA ILE A 52 -3.94 5.46 9.84
C ILE A 52 -3.21 4.24 10.45
N ASN A 53 -3.44 3.95 11.73
CA ASN A 53 -2.85 2.77 12.41
C ASN A 53 -3.91 1.70 12.71
N SER A 54 -3.51 0.56 13.31
CA SER A 54 -4.41 -0.56 13.60
C SER A 54 -5.55 -0.24 14.60
N CYS A 55 -5.36 0.73 15.50
CA CYS A 55 -6.45 1.22 16.36
C CYS A 55 -7.38 2.14 15.57
N GLY A 56 -6.82 3.09 14.81
CA GLY A 56 -7.58 3.94 13.90
C GLY A 56 -8.41 3.16 12.87
N VAL A 57 -7.87 2.07 12.29
CA VAL A 57 -8.61 1.15 11.40
C VAL A 57 -9.82 0.54 12.12
N ARG A 58 -9.63 0.07 13.36
CA ARG A 58 -10.72 -0.55 14.15
C ARG A 58 -11.83 0.47 14.41
N ASP A 59 -11.44 1.67 14.83
CA ASP A 59 -12.38 2.72 15.20
C ASP A 59 -13.09 3.31 13.98
N TRP A 60 -12.38 3.44 12.85
CA TRP A 60 -12.94 3.75 11.53
C TRP A 60 -14.04 2.75 11.12
N VAL A 61 -13.76 1.44 11.13
CA VAL A 61 -14.75 0.42 10.74
C VAL A 61 -15.95 0.41 11.70
N ASN A 62 -15.71 0.58 13.00
CA ASN A 62 -16.78 0.69 13.99
C ASN A 62 -17.64 1.95 13.81
N TRP A 63 -17.02 3.09 13.53
CA TRP A 63 -17.68 4.38 13.29
C TRP A 63 -18.52 4.33 12.01
N LEU A 64 -17.93 3.86 10.91
CA LEU A 64 -18.59 3.68 9.62
C LEU A 64 -19.83 2.78 9.75
N GLY A 65 -19.70 1.65 10.45
CA GLY A 65 -20.82 0.75 10.72
C GLY A 65 -21.94 1.38 11.57
N LYS A 66 -21.63 2.29 12.50
CA LYS A 66 -22.63 3.02 13.28
C LYS A 66 -23.42 4.01 12.42
N ILE A 67 -22.75 4.84 11.62
CA ILE A 67 -23.42 5.85 10.79
C ILE A 67 -24.25 5.20 9.66
N GLU A 68 -23.77 4.12 9.05
CA GLU A 68 -24.56 3.33 8.10
C GLU A 68 -25.80 2.69 8.76
N SER A 69 -25.69 2.27 10.02
CA SER A 69 -26.81 1.71 10.78
C SER A 69 -27.83 2.78 11.21
N ALA A 70 -27.40 4.04 11.36
CA ALA A 70 -28.28 5.19 11.59
C ALA A 70 -29.04 5.60 10.31
N GLY A 71 -28.56 5.21 9.13
CA GLY A 71 -29.17 5.49 7.82
C GLY A 71 -28.36 6.44 6.93
N ALA A 72 -27.05 6.54 7.13
CA ALA A 72 -26.15 7.26 6.23
C ALA A 72 -25.76 6.40 5.01
N GLU A 73 -25.80 7.00 3.82
CA GLU A 73 -25.31 6.43 2.56
C GLU A 73 -23.93 7.02 2.27
N VAL A 74 -22.88 6.24 2.55
CA VAL A 74 -21.51 6.77 2.58
C VAL A 74 -20.86 6.82 1.19
N VAL A 75 -20.29 7.98 0.86
CA VAL A 75 -19.47 8.20 -0.33
C VAL A 75 -18.11 8.74 0.10
N LEU A 76 -17.06 7.96 -0.16
CA LEU A 76 -15.68 8.36 0.13
C LEU A 76 -15.11 9.14 -1.05
N VAL A 77 -14.52 10.30 -0.77
CA VAL A 77 -13.96 11.20 -1.79
C VAL A 77 -12.53 11.59 -1.43
N GLU A 78 -11.73 11.89 -2.45
CA GLU A 78 -10.33 12.29 -2.31
C GLU A 78 -9.48 11.30 -1.47
N CYS A 79 -9.78 9.99 -1.48
CA CYS A 79 -9.08 8.99 -0.68
C CYS A 79 -7.54 9.07 -0.85
N SER A 80 -6.81 9.43 0.22
CA SER A 80 -5.35 9.50 0.20
C SER A 80 -4.70 8.12 -0.03
N PRO A 81 -3.41 8.05 -0.45
CA PRO A 81 -2.71 6.76 -0.62
C PRO A 81 -2.74 5.90 0.65
N ALA A 82 -2.64 6.51 1.83
CA ALA A 82 -2.73 5.81 3.12
C ALA A 82 -4.11 5.14 3.34
N ILE A 83 -5.18 5.77 2.84
CA ILE A 83 -6.54 5.22 2.85
C ILE A 83 -6.72 4.13 1.79
N VAL A 84 -6.25 4.34 0.56
CA VAL A 84 -6.31 3.33 -0.51
C VAL A 84 -5.59 2.05 -0.09
N ALA A 85 -4.44 2.15 0.57
CA ALA A 85 -3.75 1.02 1.17
C ALA A 85 -4.65 0.24 2.15
N GLN A 86 -5.38 0.90 3.05
CA GLN A 86 -6.30 0.21 3.96
C GLN A 86 -7.52 -0.38 3.24
N ILE A 87 -8.05 0.27 2.20
CA ILE A 87 -9.16 -0.27 1.40
C ILE A 87 -8.76 -1.63 0.77
N ASN A 88 -7.52 -1.74 0.27
CA ASN A 88 -7.00 -2.98 -0.31
C ASN A 88 -6.62 -4.04 0.75
N LEU A 89 -6.16 -3.63 1.94
CA LEU A 89 -5.66 -4.55 2.98
C LEU A 89 -6.72 -5.01 4.00
N VAL A 90 -7.74 -4.20 4.28
CA VAL A 90 -8.67 -4.41 5.40
C VAL A 90 -10.07 -4.73 4.89
N ASN A 91 -10.54 -5.94 5.21
CA ASN A 91 -11.90 -6.35 4.86
C ASN A 91 -12.95 -5.43 5.52
N ASN A 92 -13.99 -5.08 4.75
CA ASN A 92 -15.04 -4.13 5.13
C ASN A 92 -14.57 -2.70 5.45
N PHE A 93 -13.36 -2.27 5.05
CA PHE A 93 -12.90 -0.89 5.32
C PHE A 93 -13.84 0.19 4.73
N THR A 94 -14.50 -0.09 3.61
CA THR A 94 -15.50 0.81 3.00
C THR A 94 -16.94 0.52 3.42
N GLY A 95 -17.19 -0.50 4.24
CA GLY A 95 -18.53 -0.89 4.69
C GLY A 95 -19.49 -1.20 3.53
N LYS A 96 -20.61 -0.47 3.48
CA LYS A 96 -21.53 -0.42 2.33
C LYS A 96 -21.22 0.71 1.37
N GLY A 97 -20.43 1.70 1.80
CA GLY A 97 -20.08 2.89 1.03
C GLY A 97 -19.31 2.62 -0.26
N VAL A 98 -19.16 3.69 -1.04
CA VAL A 98 -18.58 3.70 -2.39
C VAL A 98 -17.41 4.68 -2.47
N VAL A 99 -16.36 4.33 -3.21
CA VAL A 99 -15.21 5.23 -3.45
C VAL A 99 -15.50 6.00 -4.75
N LYS A 100 -15.66 7.32 -4.66
CA LYS A 100 -15.86 8.19 -5.82
C LYS A 100 -14.53 8.61 -6.45
N SER A 101 -13.58 9.05 -5.63
CA SER A 101 -12.28 9.56 -6.07
C SER A 101 -11.16 9.25 -5.07
N PHE A 102 -9.93 9.17 -5.57
CA PHE A 102 -8.76 8.74 -4.82
C PHE A 102 -7.46 9.30 -5.44
N TYR A 103 -6.41 9.40 -4.65
CA TYR A 103 -5.13 10.00 -5.01
C TYR A 103 -4.07 8.95 -5.38
N VAL A 104 -3.72 8.87 -6.67
CA VAL A 104 -2.70 7.95 -7.21
C VAL A 104 -1.29 8.55 -7.03
N PRO A 105 -0.33 7.85 -6.37
CA PRO A 105 1.03 8.36 -6.11
C PRO A 105 1.99 8.22 -7.30
N TYR A 106 2.87 9.21 -7.46
CA TYR A 106 3.91 9.26 -8.48
C TYR A 106 5.21 9.85 -7.93
N PHE A 107 6.34 9.43 -8.49
CA PHE A 107 7.68 9.92 -8.19
C PHE A 107 8.38 10.42 -9.45
N CYS A 108 9.12 11.54 -9.35
CA CYS A 108 9.92 12.08 -10.45
C CYS A 108 11.41 11.74 -10.24
N PRO A 109 12.01 10.83 -11.03
CA PRO A 109 13.40 10.44 -10.86
C PRO A 109 14.43 11.55 -11.22
N GLU A 110 14.01 12.61 -11.90
CA GLU A 110 14.89 13.73 -12.27
C GLU A 110 14.88 14.88 -11.24
N CYS A 111 13.73 15.12 -10.57
CA CYS A 111 13.58 16.15 -9.54
C CYS A 111 13.67 15.61 -8.10
N ASP A 112 13.60 14.28 -7.89
CA ASP A 112 13.50 13.65 -6.56
C ASP A 112 12.23 14.07 -5.80
N GLU A 113 11.11 14.24 -6.52
CA GLU A 113 9.84 14.76 -6.01
C GLU A 113 8.67 13.76 -6.05
N GLU A 114 7.85 13.78 -5.00
CA GLU A 114 6.58 13.03 -4.90
C GLU A 114 5.37 13.90 -5.26
N LYS A 115 4.46 13.35 -6.07
CA LYS A 115 3.20 14.01 -6.48
C LYS A 115 2.05 13.02 -6.42
N VAL A 116 0.87 13.48 -5.98
CA VAL A 116 -0.36 12.68 -6.10
C VAL A 116 -1.31 13.27 -7.13
N LEU A 117 -1.96 12.40 -7.89
CA LEU A 117 -2.96 12.72 -8.91
C LEU A 117 -4.35 12.27 -8.45
N LEU A 118 -5.30 13.19 -8.34
CA LEU A 118 -6.69 12.85 -8.06
C LEU A 118 -7.34 12.20 -9.29
N CYS A 119 -7.86 10.98 -9.11
CA CYS A 119 -8.57 10.21 -10.13
C CYS A 119 -10.01 9.93 -9.67
N GLU A 120 -10.96 9.89 -10.61
CA GLU A 120 -12.30 9.36 -10.36
C GLU A 120 -12.37 7.86 -10.65
N THR A 121 -13.02 7.11 -9.77
CA THR A 121 -13.29 5.67 -9.93
C THR A 121 -13.97 5.35 -11.27
N ALA A 122 -14.78 6.26 -11.79
CA ALA A 122 -15.49 6.10 -13.06
C ALA A 122 -14.59 6.23 -14.30
N ASP A 123 -13.46 6.93 -14.20
CA ASP A 123 -12.55 7.22 -15.32
C ASP A 123 -11.44 6.14 -15.46
N MET A 124 -11.30 5.20 -14.51
CA MET A 124 -10.25 4.16 -14.46
C MET A 124 -10.37 3.02 -15.50
N GLY A 125 -11.32 3.11 -16.43
CA GLY A 125 -11.50 2.12 -17.51
C GLY A 125 -11.88 0.71 -17.06
N PRO A 126 -11.91 -0.27 -17.98
CA PRO A 126 -12.10 -1.69 -17.67
C PRO A 126 -10.81 -2.33 -17.11
N PRO A 127 -10.89 -3.41 -16.32
CA PRO A 127 -9.70 -4.17 -15.89
C PRO A 127 -8.92 -4.79 -17.07
N PRO A 128 -7.58 -4.93 -16.96
CA PRO A 128 -6.72 -4.48 -15.86
C PRO A 128 -6.64 -2.95 -15.81
N HIS A 129 -6.64 -2.39 -14.61
CA HIS A 129 -6.59 -0.94 -14.42
C HIS A 129 -5.14 -0.45 -14.51
N GLU A 130 -4.90 0.55 -15.36
CA GLU A 130 -3.58 1.16 -15.55
C GLU A 130 -3.53 2.54 -14.86
N PRO A 131 -2.37 2.94 -14.30
CA PRO A 131 -2.22 4.27 -13.73
C PRO A 131 -2.28 5.33 -14.84
N PRO A 132 -3.06 6.42 -14.69
CA PRO A 132 -3.06 7.52 -15.66
C PRO A 132 -1.68 8.16 -15.81
N THR A 133 -1.42 8.81 -16.95
CA THR A 133 -0.13 9.51 -17.14
C THR A 133 -0.08 10.78 -16.28
N CYS A 134 0.94 10.89 -15.41
CA CYS A 134 1.24 12.09 -14.64
C CYS A 134 2.51 12.76 -15.18
N ARG A 135 2.62 14.09 -15.08
CA ARG A 135 3.84 14.86 -15.43
C ARG A 135 4.28 15.72 -14.25
N CYS A 136 5.59 15.87 -14.07
CA CYS A 136 6.20 16.67 -13.00
C CYS A 136 5.96 18.17 -13.24
N ASP A 137 5.71 18.94 -12.17
CA ASP A 137 5.43 20.38 -12.27
C ASP A 137 6.70 21.22 -12.48
N GLU A 138 7.88 20.69 -12.14
CA GLU A 138 9.16 21.38 -12.33
C GLU A 138 9.79 21.11 -13.70
N CYS A 139 9.97 19.82 -14.07
CA CYS A 139 10.69 19.42 -15.28
C CYS A 139 9.79 19.02 -16.47
N ASP A 140 8.47 18.96 -16.29
CA ASP A 140 7.48 18.53 -17.29
C ASP A 140 7.67 17.09 -17.79
N LEU A 141 8.57 16.29 -17.23
CA LEU A 141 8.75 14.88 -17.63
C LEU A 141 7.63 14.00 -17.06
N VAL A 142 7.39 12.86 -17.72
CA VAL A 142 6.44 11.85 -17.22
C VAL A 142 7.00 11.27 -15.92
N MET A 143 6.17 11.19 -14.90
CA MET A 143 6.54 10.63 -13.59
C MET A 143 6.27 9.13 -13.54
N ASP A 144 7.09 8.40 -12.79
CA ASP A 144 6.88 6.99 -12.52
C ASP A 144 5.75 6.80 -11.51
N PHE A 145 4.93 5.77 -11.69
CA PHE A 145 3.89 5.40 -10.72
C PHE A 145 4.54 4.71 -9.51
N ASP A 146 4.29 5.21 -8.31
CA ASP A 146 5.01 4.81 -7.08
C ASP A 146 4.25 3.74 -6.25
N ASP A 147 3.66 2.75 -6.93
CA ASP A 147 3.12 1.54 -6.32
C ASP A 147 3.04 0.42 -7.40
N MET A 148 2.50 -0.75 -7.05
CA MET A 148 2.23 -1.85 -7.98
C MET A 148 0.76 -1.80 -8.43
N PRO A 149 0.45 -1.66 -9.75
CA PRO A 149 -0.92 -1.44 -10.22
C PRO A 149 -1.92 -2.50 -9.77
N ASP A 150 -1.53 -3.79 -9.86
CA ASP A 150 -2.38 -4.93 -9.50
C ASP A 150 -2.85 -4.90 -8.03
N SER A 151 -2.01 -4.43 -7.10
CA SER A 151 -2.37 -4.29 -5.68
C SER A 151 -3.04 -2.96 -5.38
N TYR A 152 -2.59 -1.88 -6.01
CA TYR A 152 -3.09 -0.53 -5.72
C TYR A 152 -4.53 -0.34 -6.21
N PHE A 153 -4.85 -0.83 -7.41
CA PHE A 153 -6.18 -0.69 -8.01
C PHE A 153 -7.14 -1.85 -7.68
N ALA A 154 -6.75 -2.81 -6.83
CA ALA A 154 -7.54 -4.01 -6.53
C ALA A 154 -8.95 -3.70 -6.00
N PHE A 155 -9.12 -2.62 -5.23
CA PHE A 155 -10.41 -2.18 -4.70
C PHE A 155 -11.46 -1.80 -5.75
N LEU A 156 -11.03 -1.47 -6.98
CA LEU A 156 -11.94 -1.09 -8.08
C LEU A 156 -12.84 -2.27 -8.50
N ALA A 157 -12.32 -3.50 -8.41
CA ALA A 157 -13.07 -4.73 -8.74
C ALA A 157 -14.28 -4.98 -7.81
N ASN A 158 -14.28 -4.37 -6.61
CA ASN A 158 -15.31 -4.57 -5.58
C ASN A 158 -16.25 -3.36 -5.40
N GLN A 159 -16.20 -2.37 -6.30
CA GLN A 159 -17.04 -1.17 -6.18
C GLN A 159 -18.52 -1.46 -6.46
N LYS A 160 -19.38 -0.94 -5.58
CA LYS A 160 -20.83 -0.84 -5.81
C LYS A 160 -21.11 0.41 -6.65
N LYS A 161 -22.16 0.37 -7.48
CA LYS A 161 -22.55 1.54 -8.27
C LYS A 161 -23.05 2.66 -7.35
N ILE A 162 -22.55 3.87 -7.57
CA ILE A 162 -23.07 5.10 -6.95
C ILE A 162 -24.48 5.34 -7.51
N ALA A 163 -25.49 5.39 -6.65
CA ALA A 163 -26.88 5.55 -7.09
C ALA A 163 -27.21 6.97 -7.56
N ASP A 164 -26.56 8.00 -6.99
CA ASP A 164 -26.94 9.40 -7.14
C ASP A 164 -25.73 10.35 -7.30
N ALA A 165 -24.87 10.05 -8.28
CA ALA A 165 -23.57 10.74 -8.47
C ALA A 165 -23.71 12.28 -8.60
N GLY A 166 -24.70 12.77 -9.37
CA GLY A 166 -24.85 14.20 -9.64
C GLY A 166 -25.22 15.04 -8.40
N LYS A 167 -25.89 14.45 -7.42
CA LYS A 167 -26.18 15.10 -6.13
C LYS A 167 -24.91 15.25 -5.30
N VAL A 168 -24.06 14.23 -5.31
CA VAL A 168 -22.75 14.23 -4.65
C VAL A 168 -21.82 15.28 -5.27
N ASP A 169 -21.82 15.41 -6.60
CA ASP A 169 -20.99 16.41 -7.31
C ASP A 169 -21.32 17.85 -6.90
N GLN A 170 -22.61 18.18 -6.82
CA GLN A 170 -23.06 19.50 -6.38
C GLN A 170 -22.57 19.82 -4.96
N VAL A 171 -22.68 18.87 -4.04
CA VAL A 171 -22.26 19.01 -2.64
C VAL A 171 -20.75 19.21 -2.53
N ILE A 172 -19.95 18.40 -3.24
CA ILE A 172 -18.48 18.55 -3.25
C ILE A 172 -18.10 19.97 -3.73
N SER A 173 -18.74 20.46 -4.80
CA SER A 173 -18.46 21.80 -5.33
C SER A 173 -18.86 22.95 -4.39
N GLU A 174 -19.81 22.73 -3.47
CA GLU A 174 -20.22 23.75 -2.49
C GLU A 174 -19.28 23.77 -1.27
N PHE A 175 -18.92 22.60 -0.74
CA PHE A 175 -18.12 22.49 0.49
C PHE A 175 -16.61 22.47 0.27
N ASN A 176 -16.15 22.25 -0.97
CA ASN A 176 -14.77 22.46 -1.40
C ASN A 176 -14.70 23.57 -2.46
N PRO A 177 -14.98 24.85 -2.11
CA PRO A 177 -15.01 25.97 -3.06
C PRO A 177 -13.63 26.40 -3.58
N GLY A 178 -12.56 25.67 -3.22
CA GLY A 178 -11.25 25.82 -3.84
C GLY A 178 -11.26 25.19 -5.23
N ASP A 179 -10.95 26.01 -6.24
CA ASP A 179 -10.64 25.63 -7.62
C ASP A 179 -11.85 25.33 -8.52
N GLY A 180 -12.59 26.39 -8.87
CA GLY A 180 -13.65 26.38 -9.89
C GLY A 180 -13.18 26.19 -11.34
N GLU A 181 -12.19 25.33 -11.58
CA GLU A 181 -11.72 24.98 -12.93
C GLU A 181 -11.92 23.48 -13.19
N LYS A 182 -12.54 23.15 -14.34
CA LYS A 182 -12.84 21.78 -14.76
C LYS A 182 -11.60 21.06 -15.27
N SER A 183 -10.67 20.76 -14.37
CA SER A 183 -9.48 19.95 -14.65
C SER A 183 -9.61 18.59 -13.99
N LYS A 184 -9.70 17.53 -14.81
CA LYS A 184 -9.74 16.10 -14.40
C LYS A 184 -8.44 15.60 -13.73
N ILE A 185 -7.60 16.53 -13.28
CA ILE A 185 -6.21 16.36 -12.90
C ILE A 185 -5.99 17.37 -11.77
N ARG A 186 -6.54 17.12 -10.58
CA ARG A 186 -6.14 17.86 -9.38
C ARG A 186 -4.90 17.18 -8.84
N SER A 187 -3.76 17.85 -8.93
CA SER A 187 -2.52 17.36 -8.37
C SER A 187 -2.00 18.26 -7.26
N ARG A 188 -1.39 17.64 -6.25
CA ARG A 188 -0.71 18.32 -5.16
C ARG A 188 0.61 17.61 -4.87
N VAL A 189 1.61 18.39 -4.48
CA VAL A 189 2.91 17.89 -4.02
C VAL A 189 2.70 17.16 -2.70
N GLY A 190 3.38 16.01 -2.53
CA GLY A 190 3.35 15.27 -1.27
C GLY A 190 3.99 16.07 -0.14
N SER A 191 3.31 16.23 1.00
CA SER A 191 3.91 16.87 2.17
C SER A 191 4.66 15.84 3.01
N THR A 192 5.94 15.63 2.73
CA THR A 192 6.85 14.86 3.60
C THR A 192 7.88 15.79 4.27
N SER A 193 7.79 15.92 5.59
CA SER A 193 8.77 16.70 6.37
C SER A 193 10.08 15.93 6.54
N LEU A 194 11.02 16.12 5.62
CA LEU A 194 12.37 15.56 5.69
C LEU A 194 13.42 16.63 6.04
N SER A 195 13.44 17.05 7.31
CA SER A 195 14.59 17.78 7.87
C SER A 195 15.65 16.79 8.36
N GLY A 196 16.67 16.56 7.54
CA GLY A 196 17.75 15.63 7.87
C GLY A 196 18.65 16.13 8.99
N ALA A 197 18.92 15.26 9.97
CA ALA A 197 20.04 15.40 10.91
C ALA A 197 20.60 14.01 11.24
N SER A 198 21.75 13.69 10.65
CA SER A 198 22.50 12.48 10.97
C SER A 198 23.09 12.55 12.38
N LEU A 199 22.95 11.51 13.20
CA LEU A 199 23.90 11.19 14.29
C LEU A 199 23.74 9.74 14.83
N SER A 200 24.86 9.03 14.79
CA SER A 200 25.28 7.79 15.47
C SER A 200 24.33 7.02 16.43
N SER A 201 24.12 5.74 16.10
CA SER A 201 24.20 4.55 16.98
C SER A 201 23.62 4.56 18.42
N SER A 202 22.61 3.71 18.67
CA SER A 202 22.54 2.76 19.81
C SER A 202 21.32 1.83 19.69
N LEU A 203 21.53 0.52 19.84
CA LEU A 203 20.44 -0.47 19.96
C LEU A 203 19.94 -0.52 21.42
N PRO A 204 18.62 -0.55 21.68
CA PRO A 204 18.10 -0.70 23.04
C PRO A 204 18.14 -2.17 23.51
N SER A 205 18.60 -2.39 24.73
CA SER A 205 18.74 -3.70 25.37
C SER A 205 17.40 -4.32 25.81
N VAL A 206 17.23 -5.62 25.59
CA VAL A 206 16.12 -6.42 26.12
C VAL A 206 16.31 -6.78 27.61
N PRO A 207 15.27 -6.76 28.47
CA PRO A 207 15.36 -7.20 29.86
C PRO A 207 15.31 -8.73 30.00
N SER A 208 16.20 -9.30 30.81
CA SER A 208 16.27 -10.75 31.06
C SER A 208 15.20 -11.25 32.06
N LEU A 209 14.54 -12.36 31.73
CA LEU A 209 13.69 -13.12 32.66
C LEU A 209 14.53 -13.98 33.63
N PRO A 210 14.10 -14.18 34.89
CA PRO A 210 14.81 -15.03 35.85
C PRO A 210 14.51 -16.53 35.62
N SER A 211 15.57 -17.34 35.55
CA SER A 211 15.47 -18.80 35.33
C SER A 211 15.07 -19.56 36.59
N ILE A 212 14.09 -20.45 36.47
CA ILE A 212 13.68 -21.36 37.55
C ILE A 212 14.66 -22.52 37.68
N SER A 213 15.16 -22.74 38.89
CA SER A 213 16.09 -23.82 39.23
C SER A 213 15.44 -25.21 39.20
N ARG A 214 16.11 -26.20 38.61
CA ARG A 214 15.91 -27.62 38.95
C ARG A 214 17.25 -28.30 39.18
N SER A 215 17.44 -28.81 40.39
CA SER A 215 18.64 -29.52 40.82
C SER A 215 18.56 -31.00 40.49
N SER A 216 19.65 -31.57 40.00
CA SER A 216 19.91 -33.02 40.06
C SER A 216 21.42 -33.27 40.22
N ALA A 217 21.78 -34.14 41.17
CA ALA A 217 23.14 -34.63 41.40
C ALA A 217 23.68 -35.42 40.17
N GLY A 218 24.98 -35.71 40.03
CA GLY A 218 26.15 -35.48 40.87
C GLY A 218 27.33 -36.34 40.38
N LEU A 219 28.46 -36.33 41.12
CA LEU A 219 29.76 -36.96 40.77
C LEU A 219 30.45 -36.31 39.55
N GLY A 220 31.78 -36.16 39.48
CA GLY A 220 32.82 -36.45 40.46
C GLY A 220 34.21 -36.57 39.79
N THR A 221 35.25 -36.17 40.53
CA THR A 221 36.71 -36.13 40.23
C THR A 221 37.18 -34.84 39.54
N GLY A 222 38.24 -34.15 39.96
CA GLY A 222 39.48 -34.59 40.62
C GLY A 222 40.66 -34.27 39.69
N ALA A 223 40.99 -32.99 39.47
CA ALA A 223 42.02 -32.23 40.20
C ALA A 223 43.49 -32.54 39.80
N GLY A 224 44.21 -31.53 39.29
CA GLY A 224 45.67 -31.44 39.46
C GLY A 224 46.55 -31.13 38.22
N SER A 225 47.19 -29.95 38.27
CA SER A 225 48.58 -29.68 37.86
C SER A 225 48.90 -29.00 36.51
N ARG A 226 49.41 -27.76 36.64
CA ARG A 226 50.31 -26.98 35.75
C ARG A 226 51.75 -27.54 35.81
N PRO A 227 52.76 -26.96 35.10
CA PRO A 227 52.78 -26.34 33.76
C PRO A 227 53.95 -26.88 32.88
N GLY A 228 54.09 -26.42 31.63
CA GLY A 228 55.27 -26.67 30.79
C GLY A 228 55.54 -25.51 29.82
N SER A 229 56.81 -25.16 29.62
CA SER A 229 57.23 -23.97 28.85
C SER A 229 58.31 -24.32 27.81
N ALA A 230 58.55 -23.35 26.91
CA ALA A 230 59.76 -23.14 26.11
C ALA A 230 60.06 -24.03 24.88
N PHE A 231 59.85 -23.41 23.70
CA PHE A 231 60.92 -22.90 22.82
C PHE A 231 61.92 -23.87 22.12
N THR A 232 61.88 -23.87 20.77
CA THR A 232 62.96 -23.95 19.75
C THR A 232 62.28 -24.29 18.40
N GLY A 233 62.74 -23.90 17.19
CA GLY A 233 63.86 -23.07 16.75
C GLY A 233 64.28 -23.48 15.32
N THR A 234 64.61 -22.52 14.42
CA THR A 234 64.91 -22.71 12.96
C THR A 234 63.68 -23.16 12.12
N GLY A 235 63.45 -22.86 10.84
CA GLY A 235 64.02 -22.00 9.78
C GLY A 235 63.04 -22.05 8.57
N SER A 236 63.11 -21.30 7.45
CA SER A 236 64.06 -20.30 6.94
C SER A 236 63.35 -19.38 5.88
N ARG A 237 64.11 -18.62 5.06
CA ARG A 237 63.69 -17.68 3.98
C ARG A 237 64.21 -18.15 2.60
N PRO A 238 63.98 -17.46 1.46
CA PRO A 238 62.90 -16.54 1.04
C PRO A 238 62.37 -16.79 -0.40
N GLY A 239 61.40 -15.99 -0.88
CA GLY A 239 61.08 -15.87 -2.31
C GLY A 239 60.08 -14.74 -2.63
N PHE A 240 60.56 -13.60 -3.13
CA PHE A 240 59.75 -12.46 -3.61
C PHE A 240 59.58 -12.51 -5.14
N GLY A 241 58.46 -12.02 -5.68
CA GLY A 241 58.26 -11.83 -7.12
C GLY A 241 57.01 -11.00 -7.43
N THR A 242 57.17 -9.90 -8.16
CA THR A 242 56.14 -8.87 -8.45
C THR A 242 55.69 -8.85 -9.92
N SER A 243 54.45 -8.37 -10.12
CA SER A 243 53.74 -7.79 -11.29
C SER A 243 54.56 -7.08 -12.41
N PRO A 244 53.95 -6.51 -13.52
CA PRO A 244 52.69 -6.76 -14.26
C PRO A 244 52.81 -6.70 -15.83
N GLY A 245 51.68 -6.78 -16.57
CA GLY A 245 51.50 -6.32 -17.97
C GLY A 245 51.14 -7.43 -18.99
N SER A 246 50.49 -7.21 -20.15
CA SER A 246 49.84 -6.02 -20.75
C SER A 246 48.98 -6.42 -21.99
N ASN A 247 47.90 -5.67 -22.29
CA ASN A 247 47.14 -5.69 -23.58
C ASN A 247 47.83 -4.74 -24.59
N PRO A 248 47.70 -4.87 -25.95
CA PRO A 248 46.44 -4.61 -26.70
C PRO A 248 46.24 -5.32 -28.08
N GLY A 249 45.07 -5.12 -28.72
CA GLY A 249 44.79 -5.46 -30.14
C GLY A 249 43.32 -5.24 -30.56
N THR A 250 43.06 -4.80 -31.81
CA THR A 250 41.76 -4.18 -32.21
C THR A 250 41.20 -4.63 -33.58
N LEU A 251 39.85 -4.78 -33.65
CA LEU A 251 38.94 -4.62 -34.82
C LEU A 251 39.05 -5.62 -36.02
N PRO A 252 38.08 -5.66 -36.98
CA PRO A 252 36.60 -5.64 -36.85
C PRO A 252 35.88 -6.72 -37.73
N GLY A 253 34.57 -6.92 -37.57
CA GLY A 253 33.76 -7.76 -38.50
C GLY A 253 32.24 -7.71 -38.26
N SER A 254 31.47 -7.47 -39.32
CA SER A 254 29.99 -7.30 -39.32
C SER A 254 29.20 -8.63 -39.50
N PRO A 255 27.87 -8.66 -39.30
CA PRO A 255 27.13 -9.88 -38.94
C PRO A 255 26.47 -10.61 -40.13
N PRO A 256 25.94 -11.83 -39.90
CA PRO A 256 24.90 -12.44 -40.71
C PRO A 256 23.50 -12.45 -40.03
N ASP A 257 22.47 -12.40 -40.85
CA ASP A 257 21.05 -12.36 -40.47
C ASP A 257 20.45 -13.67 -39.91
N ALA A 258 19.24 -13.51 -39.36
CA ALA A 258 18.15 -14.47 -39.32
C ALA A 258 18.26 -15.70 -38.40
N ARG A 259 17.51 -15.65 -37.28
CA ARG A 259 16.15 -16.23 -37.23
C ARG A 259 15.45 -15.99 -35.89
N ALA A 260 14.25 -15.40 -35.94
CA ALA A 260 13.33 -15.43 -34.81
C ALA A 260 12.80 -16.86 -34.60
N ALA A 261 13.11 -17.46 -33.45
CA ALA A 261 12.49 -18.70 -33.02
C ALA A 261 11.20 -18.38 -32.26
N ALA A 262 10.05 -18.55 -32.92
CA ALA A 262 8.75 -18.38 -32.27
C ALA A 262 8.55 -19.46 -31.19
N VAL A 263 8.50 -19.05 -29.93
CA VAL A 263 8.15 -19.92 -28.81
C VAL A 263 6.64 -20.14 -28.81
N ALA A 264 6.20 -21.37 -29.10
CA ALA A 264 4.78 -21.72 -29.13
C ALA A 264 4.19 -21.74 -27.71
N PRO A 265 3.00 -21.14 -27.46
CA PRO A 265 2.37 -21.14 -26.14
C PRO A 265 1.83 -22.53 -25.77
N ARG A 266 2.53 -23.23 -24.87
CA ARG A 266 2.06 -24.46 -24.22
C ARG A 266 1.16 -24.17 -23.02
N SER A 267 -0.11 -23.87 -23.23
CA SER A 267 -1.07 -23.74 -22.10
C SER A 267 -2.55 -24.05 -22.39
N GLY A 268 -2.99 -24.23 -23.64
CA GLY A 268 -4.42 -24.44 -23.94
C GLY A 268 -5.00 -25.78 -23.43
N ALA A 269 -4.32 -26.90 -23.66
CA ALA A 269 -4.90 -28.24 -23.46
C ALA A 269 -5.29 -28.55 -22.00
N VAL A 270 -4.49 -28.10 -21.03
CA VAL A 270 -4.78 -28.32 -19.60
C VAL A 270 -6.02 -27.55 -19.15
N VAL A 271 -6.22 -26.33 -19.65
CA VAL A 271 -7.40 -25.51 -19.36
C VAL A 271 -8.67 -26.18 -19.89
N TYR A 272 -8.66 -26.67 -21.14
CA TYR A 272 -9.83 -27.37 -21.70
C TYR A 272 -10.17 -28.67 -20.95
N VAL A 273 -9.16 -29.43 -20.48
CA VAL A 273 -9.38 -30.63 -19.65
C VAL A 273 -9.99 -30.26 -18.29
N LEU A 274 -9.47 -29.24 -17.60
CA LEU A 274 -10.00 -28.80 -16.31
C LEU A 274 -11.43 -28.26 -16.41
N VAL A 275 -11.72 -27.46 -17.44
CA VAL A 275 -13.09 -26.97 -17.71
C VAL A 275 -14.03 -28.13 -18.03
N GLY A 276 -13.60 -29.11 -18.84
CA GLY A 276 -14.39 -30.30 -19.14
C GLY A 276 -14.74 -31.13 -17.90
N VAL A 277 -13.77 -31.34 -17.00
CA VAL A 277 -13.98 -32.05 -15.73
C VAL A 277 -14.93 -31.27 -14.81
N LEU A 278 -14.78 -29.95 -14.72
CA LEU A 278 -15.65 -29.09 -13.90
C LEU A 278 -17.10 -29.13 -14.38
N VAL A 279 -17.34 -29.00 -15.69
CA VAL A 279 -18.69 -29.08 -16.29
C VAL A 279 -19.32 -30.46 -16.02
N LEU A 280 -18.56 -31.54 -16.18
CA LEU A 280 -19.06 -32.89 -15.95
C LEU A 280 -19.40 -33.13 -14.47
N ALA A 281 -18.60 -32.60 -13.54
CA ALA A 281 -18.89 -32.64 -12.11
C ALA A 281 -20.18 -31.86 -11.74
N ILE A 282 -20.40 -30.68 -12.33
CA ILE A 282 -21.62 -29.89 -12.13
C ILE A 282 -22.86 -30.64 -12.66
N VAL A 283 -22.76 -31.27 -13.84
CA VAL A 283 -23.86 -32.08 -14.41
C VAL A 283 -24.19 -33.28 -13.51
N VAL A 284 -23.19 -34.01 -13.03
CA VAL A 284 -23.39 -35.14 -12.10
C VAL A 284 -24.02 -34.66 -10.79
N LEU A 285 -23.55 -33.55 -10.21
CA LEU A 285 -24.13 -32.97 -9.00
C LEU A 285 -25.59 -32.56 -9.21
N GLY A 286 -25.91 -31.93 -10.36
CA GLY A 286 -27.28 -31.60 -10.73
C GLY A 286 -28.18 -32.84 -10.80
N VAL A 287 -27.75 -33.90 -11.50
CA VAL A 287 -28.50 -35.16 -11.58
C VAL A 287 -28.73 -35.77 -10.19
N LEU A 288 -27.71 -35.77 -9.32
CA LEU A 288 -27.83 -36.30 -7.95
C LEU A 288 -28.74 -35.46 -7.04
N LEU A 289 -28.85 -34.15 -7.27
CA LEU A 289 -29.73 -33.25 -6.50
C LEU A 289 -31.18 -33.26 -6.99
N PHE A 290 -31.42 -33.49 -8.29
CA PHE A 290 -32.76 -33.51 -8.89
C PHE A 290 -33.37 -34.93 -9.04
N ALA A 291 -32.62 -36.00 -8.76
CA ALA A 291 -33.12 -37.38 -8.78
C ALA A 291 -33.64 -37.87 -7.41
N LYS A 292 -34.36 -37.02 -6.67
CA LYS A 292 -34.90 -37.33 -5.34
C LYS A 292 -36.33 -36.82 -5.14
#